data_AF-A0AAW6JU53-F1
#
_entry.id   AF-A0AAW6JU53-F1
#
_cell.length_a   1.000
_cell.length_b   1.000
_cell.length_c   1.000
_cell.angle_alpha   90.00
_cell.angle_beta   90.00
_cell.angle_gamma   90.00
#
_symmetry.space_group_name_H-M   'P 1'
#
loop_
_entity.id
_entity.type
_entity.pdbx_description
1 polymer ?
#
loop_
_entity_poly.entity_id
_entity_poly.type
_entity_poly.pdbx_seq_one_letter_code
_entity_poly.pdbx_strand_id
1 'polypeptide(L)'
;MYITHRQEQFSKAYIRAVTAVAGYDIYEPEVDNDSIDLVIAAKGAIGTFRSPRLELQLKAPFRRNVVGAESISYPLSKRVFEKY
;
A
#
# COMPACT_ATOMS: atom_id res chain seq x y z
N MET A 1 -6.36 -21.76 6.40
CA MET A 1 -5.94 -20.38 6.05
C MET A 1 -7.19 -19.50 6.02
N TYR A 2 -7.23 -18.44 6.83
CA TYR A 2 -8.38 -17.53 6.93
C TYR A 2 -8.52 -16.65 5.66
N ILE A 3 -9.75 -16.29 5.29
CA ILE A 3 -10.05 -15.51 4.08
C ILE A 3 -9.38 -14.12 4.08
N THR A 4 -9.24 -13.51 5.26
CA THR A 4 -8.58 -12.21 5.46
C THR A 4 -7.10 -12.27 5.11
N HIS A 5 -6.39 -13.31 5.56
CA HIS A 5 -4.99 -13.53 5.22
C HIS A 5 -4.79 -13.74 3.71
N ARG A 6 -5.72 -14.41 3.02
CA ARG A 6 -5.67 -14.54 1.55
C ARG A 6 -5.82 -13.20 0.84
N GLN A 7 -6.72 -12.34 1.32
CA GLN A 7 -6.93 -11.00 0.75
C GLN A 7 -5.71 -10.10 0.94
N GLU A 8 -5.06 -10.19 2.10
CA GLU A 8 -3.82 -9.48 2.38
C GLU A 8 -2.70 -9.92 1.44
N GLN A 9 -2.46 -11.24 1.34
CA GLN A 9 -1.43 -11.79 0.46
C GLN A 9 -1.68 -11.46 -1.01
N PHE A 10 -2.94 -11.50 -1.46
CA PHE A 10 -3.30 -11.08 -2.82
C PHE A 10 -3.00 -9.61 -3.07
N SER A 11 -3.37 -8.73 -2.13
CA SER A 11 -3.10 -7.29 -2.23
C SER A 11 -1.60 -7.00 -2.30
N LYS A 12 -0.81 -7.64 -1.44
CA LYS A 12 0.65 -7.54 -1.46
C LYS A 12 1.24 -8.01 -2.79
N ALA A 13 0.80 -9.15 -3.31
CA ALA A 13 1.26 -9.70 -4.59
C ALA A 13 0.92 -8.79 -5.77
N TYR A 14 -0.30 -8.23 -5.81
CA TYR A 14 -0.71 -7.30 -6.85
C TYR A 14 0.16 -6.04 -6.89
N ILE A 15 0.38 -5.40 -5.74
CA ILE A 15 1.23 -4.21 -5.65
C ILE A 15 2.67 -4.54 -6.07
N ARG A 16 3.23 -5.67 -5.61
CA ARG A 16 4.57 -6.11 -6.04
C ARG A 16 4.68 -6.25 -7.57
N ALA A 17 3.68 -6.82 -8.23
CA ALA A 17 3.69 -6.98 -9.69
C ALA A 17 3.64 -5.62 -10.41
N VAL A 18 2.77 -4.71 -9.99
CA VAL A 18 2.67 -3.35 -10.57
C VAL A 18 3.99 -2.59 -10.38
N THR A 19 4.55 -2.62 -9.16
CA THR A 19 5.80 -1.92 -8.84
C THR A 19 6.98 -2.44 -9.64
N ALA A 20 7.08 -3.77 -9.83
CA ALA A 20 8.12 -4.39 -10.64
C ALA A 20 8.05 -3.96 -12.12
N VAL A 21 6.85 -3.94 -12.71
CA VAL A 21 6.64 -3.47 -14.10
C VAL A 21 6.97 -1.99 -14.24
N ALA A 22 6.68 -1.19 -13.21
CA ALA A 22 7.00 0.23 -13.17
C ALA A 22 8.49 0.54 -12.91
N GLY A 23 9.32 -0.48 -12.63
CA GLY A 23 10.77 -0.32 -12.45
C GLY A 23 11.19 0.26 -11.09
N TYR A 24 10.35 0.11 -10.07
CA TYR A 24 10.65 0.57 -8.72
C TYR A 24 11.01 -0.60 -7.79
N ASP A 25 11.75 -0.30 -6.72
CA ASP A 25 12.01 -1.28 -5.67
C ASP A 25 10.80 -1.38 -4.72
N ILE A 26 10.61 -2.56 -4.12
CA ILE A 26 9.57 -2.77 -3.11
C ILE A 26 10.09 -3.64 -1.96
N TYR A 27 9.78 -3.25 -0.73
CA TYR A 27 10.13 -4.03 0.46
C TYR A 27 9.04 -3.94 1.53
N GLU A 28 9.08 -4.89 2.46
CA GLU A 28 8.12 -5.05 3.56
C GLU A 28 8.88 -4.85 4.87
N PRO A 29 8.43 -3.94 5.75
CA PRO A 29 9.03 -3.78 7.07
C PRO A 29 8.87 -5.07 7.89
N GLU A 30 9.92 -5.48 8.59
CA GLU A 30 9.85 -6.65 9.47
C GLU A 30 9.02 -6.38 10.73
N VAL A 31 9.05 -5.14 11.21
CA VAL A 31 8.33 -4.70 12.41
C VAL A 31 7.28 -3.66 12.02
N ASP A 32 6.02 -3.93 12.36
CA ASP A 32 4.90 -3.04 12.10
C ASP A 32 4.72 -1.99 13.21
N ASN A 33 5.64 -1.03 13.29
CA ASN A 33 5.56 0.07 14.25
C ASN A 33 4.61 1.19 13.80
N ASP A 34 4.53 1.41 12.48
CA ASP A 34 3.85 2.57 11.90
C ASP A 34 2.66 2.17 11.01
N SER A 35 2.17 0.93 11.11
CA SER A 35 1.05 0.41 10.29
C SER A 35 1.36 0.41 8.79
N ILE A 36 2.61 0.11 8.43
CA ILE A 36 3.14 0.12 7.06
C ILE A 36 3.24 -1.32 6.55
N ASP A 37 2.44 -1.64 5.54
CA ASP A 37 2.43 -2.97 4.92
C ASP A 37 3.55 -3.13 3.88
N LEU A 38 3.80 -2.08 3.08
CA LEU A 38 4.81 -2.08 2.01
C LEU A 38 5.43 -0.70 1.85
N VAL A 39 6.65 -0.66 1.32
CA VAL A 39 7.29 0.59 0.88
C VAL A 39 7.75 0.44 -0.56
N ILE A 40 7.37 1.40 -1.40
CA ILE A 40 7.89 1.55 -2.76
C ILE A 40 9.02 2.58 -2.72
N ALA A 41 10.16 2.24 -3.30
CA ALA A 41 11.29 3.13 -3.39
C ALA A 41 11.72 3.34 -4.85
N ALA A 42 11.96 4.59 -5.20
CA ALA A 42 12.64 4.94 -6.44
C ALA A 42 14.14 5.06 -6.22
N LYS A 43 14.91 4.71 -7.25
CA LYS A 43 16.36 4.93 -7.28
C LYS A 43 16.69 6.17 -8.10
N GLY A 44 17.62 6.96 -7.61
CA GLY A 44 18.13 8.12 -8.34
C GLY A 44 17.34 9.41 -8.08
N ALA A 45 17.63 10.45 -8.86
CA ALA A 45 16.92 11.72 -8.74
C ALA A 45 15.63 11.67 -9.56
N ILE A 46 14.49 11.91 -8.93
CA ILE A 46 13.20 12.14 -9.59
C ILE A 46 12.78 13.57 -9.24
N GLY A 47 12.90 14.47 -10.20
CA GLY A 47 12.65 15.91 -10.00
C GLY A 47 13.57 16.49 -8.93
N THR A 48 12.99 17.10 -7.89
CA THR A 48 13.71 17.71 -6.77
C THR A 48 14.12 16.74 -5.67
N PHE A 49 13.55 15.51 -5.66
CA PHE A 49 13.80 14.53 -4.60
C PHE A 49 14.74 13.43 -5.07
N ARG A 50 15.70 13.09 -4.23
CA ARG A 50 16.58 11.95 -4.45
C ARG A 50 16.05 10.72 -3.75
N SER A 51 15.90 9.64 -4.50
CA SER A 51 15.42 8.33 -4.07
C SER A 51 14.16 8.41 -3.20
N PRO A 52 13.07 9.01 -3.69
CA PRO A 52 11.84 9.15 -2.91
C PRO A 52 11.30 7.78 -2.52
N ARG A 53 10.65 7.74 -1.34
CA ARG A 53 10.02 6.55 -0.77
C ARG A 53 8.55 6.84 -0.52
N LEU A 54 7.71 5.87 -0.82
CA LEU A 54 6.29 5.91 -0.61
C LEU A 54 5.90 4.75 0.31
N GLU A 55 5.46 5.09 1.52
CA GLU A 55 4.97 4.15 2.51
C GLU A 55 3.49 3.86 2.26
N LEU A 56 3.12 2.58 2.32
CA LEU A 56 1.78 2.11 1.96
C LEU A 56 1.15 1.32 3.10
N GLN A 57 -0.07 1.71 3.45
CA GLN A 57 -1.00 0.88 4.21
C GLN A 57 -2.04 0.29 3.25
N LEU A 58 -2.09 -1.03 3.15
CA LEU A 58 -3.00 -1.75 2.27
C LEU A 58 -4.32 -2.05 2.99
N LYS A 59 -5.43 -1.77 2.31
CA LYS A 59 -6.77 -2.18 2.74
C LYS A 59 -7.47 -2.88 1.59
N ALA A 60 -7.96 -4.07 1.83
CA ALA A 60 -8.73 -4.86 0.86
C ALA A 60 -10.21 -4.91 1.28
N PRO A 61 -11.04 -3.91 0.92
CA PRO A 61 -12.45 -3.95 1.28
C PRO A 61 -13.18 -5.02 0.47
N PHE A 62 -13.80 -5.99 1.14
CA PHE A 62 -14.76 -6.91 0.53
C PHE A 62 -16.11 -6.20 0.39
N ARG A 63 -16.23 -5.25 -0.56
CA ARG A 63 -17.53 -4.67 -0.94
C ARG A 63 -17.92 -5.17 -2.33
N ARG A 64 -19.07 -5.85 -2.41
CA ARG A 64 -19.65 -6.35 -3.68
C ARG A 64 -20.03 -5.24 -4.69
N ASN A 65 -20.09 -3.97 -4.26
CA ASN A 65 -20.62 -2.85 -5.04
C ASN A 65 -19.56 -1.79 -5.40
N VAL A 66 -18.30 -2.20 -5.65
CA VAL A 66 -17.26 -1.27 -6.14
C VAL A 66 -17.30 -1.13 -7.66
N VAL A 67 -17.89 -2.10 -8.37
CA VAL A 67 -18.03 -2.07 -9.82
C VAL A 67 -19.10 -1.03 -10.20
N GLY A 68 -18.69 0.07 -10.82
CA GLY A 68 -19.57 1.17 -11.25
C GLY A 68 -19.68 2.35 -10.27
N ALA A 69 -18.93 2.34 -9.16
CA ALA A 69 -18.88 3.49 -8.25
C ALA A 69 -17.95 4.58 -8.80
N GLU A 70 -18.42 5.84 -8.86
CA GLU A 70 -17.62 7.00 -9.27
C GLU A 70 -16.48 7.32 -8.28
N SER A 71 -16.63 6.91 -7.01
CA SER A 71 -15.58 7.06 -6.00
C SER A 71 -15.66 5.96 -4.94
N ILE A 72 -14.52 5.67 -4.32
CA ILE A 72 -14.40 4.72 -3.21
C ILE A 72 -13.96 5.53 -1.98
N SER A 73 -14.84 5.67 -0.99
CA SER A 73 -14.51 6.31 0.28
C SER A 73 -14.17 5.26 1.34
N TYR A 74 -13.05 5.43 2.01
CA TYR A 74 -12.62 4.60 3.14
C TYR A 74 -12.21 5.50 4.32
N PRO A 75 -12.97 5.52 5.42
CA PRO A 75 -12.62 6.33 6.58
C PRO A 75 -11.36 5.76 7.24
N LEU A 76 -10.29 6.55 7.30
CA LEU A 76 -9.11 6.21 8.09
C LEU A 76 -9.42 6.39 9.57
N SER A 77 -9.02 5.44 10.41
CA SER A 77 -9.20 5.57 11.85
C SER A 77 -8.25 6.65 12.39
N LYS A 78 -8.76 7.52 13.28
CA LYS A 78 -8.02 8.67 13.85
C LYS A 78 -6.66 8.30 14.44
N ARG A 79 -6.48 7.06 14.91
CA ARG A 79 -5.24 6.57 15.51
C ARG A 79 -4.01 6.69 14.58
N VAL A 80 -4.20 6.71 13.26
CA VAL A 80 -3.12 6.85 12.26
C VAL A 80 -2.87 8.31 11.86
N PHE A 81 -3.85 9.20 12.03
CA PHE A 81 -3.78 10.57 11.50
C PHE A 81 -3.14 11.59 12.46
N GLU A 82 -3.17 11.36 13.78
CA GLU A 82 -2.79 12.34 14.80
C GLU A 82 -1.28 12.47 15.11
N LYS A 83 -0.38 11.95 14.26
CA LYS A 83 1.07 11.91 14.58
C LYS A 83 1.94 12.97 13.90
N TYR A 84 1.35 14.04 13.36
CA TYR A 84 2.08 15.20 12.81
C TYR A 84 1.55 16.53 13.35
#